data_AF-G5DX88-F1
#
_entry.id   AF-G5DX88-F1
#
_cell.length_a   1.000
_cell.length_b   1.000
_cell.length_c   1.000
_cell.angle_alpha   90.00
_cell.angle_beta   90.00
_cell.angle_gamma   90.00
#
_symmetry.space_group_name_H-M   'P 1'
#
loop_
_entity.id
_entity.type
_entity.pdbx_description
1 polymer ?
#
loop_
_entity_poly.entity_id
_entity_poly.type
_entity_poly.pdbx_seq_one_letter_code
_entity_poly.pdbx_strand_id
1 'polypeptide(L)'
;KESFAGQDEVVVKSQVLAGGRGLGTFKNGFKGGVHIVKSDQVAATAEKMLGQILVTKQTGAQGKPVNMLYLCEKLSLVNEMYFAITLDRKTAGPLIIACSKGGTSIEDLAEKYPDMIIKVPIDVFTGITDDDAAKVVDGLALKTADK
;
A
#
# COMPACT_ATOMS: atom_id res chain seq x y z
N LYS A 1 20.18 -10.38 -14.23
CA LYS A 1 21.25 -9.75 -13.42
C LYS A 1 21.34 -8.23 -13.59
N GLU A 2 20.71 -7.64 -14.62
CA GLU A 2 20.82 -6.20 -14.92
C GLU A 2 19.67 -5.33 -14.39
N SER A 3 18.56 -5.91 -13.92
CA SER A 3 17.33 -5.16 -13.60
C SER A 3 17.43 -4.14 -12.45
N PHE A 4 18.51 -4.18 -11.65
CA PHE A 4 18.78 -3.25 -10.55
C PHE A 4 20.24 -2.77 -10.56
N ALA A 5 20.89 -2.75 -11.72
CA ALA A 5 22.28 -2.29 -11.82
C ALA A 5 22.41 -0.84 -11.32
N GLY A 6 23.27 -0.60 -10.33
CA GLY A 6 23.48 0.71 -9.70
C GLY A 6 22.59 1.02 -8.50
N GLN A 7 21.71 0.09 -8.10
CA GLN A 7 20.91 0.22 -6.86
C GLN A 7 21.61 -0.50 -5.71
N ASP A 8 21.90 0.23 -4.62
CA ASP A 8 22.44 -0.36 -3.39
C ASP A 8 21.38 -1.15 -2.61
N GLU A 9 20.11 -0.78 -2.77
CA GLU A 9 18.98 -1.36 -2.04
C GLU A 9 17.78 -1.65 -2.97
N VAL A 10 17.07 -2.73 -2.67
CA VAL A 10 15.91 -3.24 -3.41
C VAL A 10 14.79 -3.54 -2.43
N VAL A 11 13.54 -3.37 -2.86
CA VAL A 11 12.36 -3.74 -2.07
C VAL A 11 11.87 -5.13 -2.46
N VAL A 12 11.82 -6.06 -1.52
CA VAL A 12 11.28 -7.43 -1.69
C VAL A 12 9.88 -7.49 -1.12
N LYS A 13 8.88 -7.82 -1.96
CA LYS A 13 7.45 -7.81 -1.59
C LYS A 13 6.78 -9.16 -1.83
N SER A 14 6.22 -9.77 -0.78
CA SER A 14 5.37 -10.96 -0.89
C SER A 14 4.15 -10.69 -1.78
N GLN A 15 3.95 -11.53 -2.79
CA GLN A 15 2.74 -11.49 -3.62
C GLN A 15 1.69 -12.45 -3.04
N VAL A 16 0.78 -11.90 -2.24
CA VAL A 16 -0.38 -12.59 -1.69
C VAL A 16 -1.62 -11.72 -1.88
N LEU A 17 -2.77 -12.34 -2.13
CA LEU A 17 -4.06 -11.66 -2.23
C LEU A 17 -4.60 -11.30 -0.83
N ALA A 18 -3.87 -10.46 -0.13
CA ALA A 18 -4.22 -9.89 1.17
C ALA A 18 -3.42 -8.60 1.43
N GLY A 19 -4.04 -7.65 2.11
CA GLY A 19 -3.41 -6.46 2.66
C GLY A 19 -2.64 -6.74 3.95
N GLY A 20 -2.04 -5.70 4.54
CA GLY A 20 -1.31 -5.81 5.81
C GLY A 20 0.00 -6.61 5.75
N ARG A 21 0.55 -6.83 4.54
CA ARG A 21 1.76 -7.64 4.31
C ARG A 21 2.96 -7.13 5.10
N GLY A 22 3.20 -5.81 5.13
CA GLY A 22 4.33 -5.21 5.84
C GLY A 22 4.36 -5.51 7.35
N LEU A 23 3.18 -5.60 7.97
CA LEU A 23 3.01 -5.95 9.39
C LEU A 23 2.79 -7.45 9.64
N GLY A 24 2.77 -8.26 8.57
CA GLY A 24 2.55 -9.70 8.67
C GLY A 24 3.71 -10.42 9.35
N THR A 25 3.49 -11.68 9.72
CA THR A 25 4.53 -12.58 10.25
C THR A 25 4.42 -13.93 9.56
N PHE A 26 5.54 -14.45 9.10
CA PHE A 26 5.62 -15.78 8.52
C PHE A 26 5.58 -16.85 9.60
N LYS A 27 5.03 -18.04 9.28
CA LYS A 27 4.99 -19.16 10.23
C LYS A 27 6.37 -19.69 10.64
N ASN A 28 7.41 -19.42 9.86
CA ASN A 28 8.80 -19.71 10.22
C ASN A 28 9.42 -18.66 11.20
N GLY A 29 8.63 -17.68 11.66
CA GLY A 29 9.07 -16.63 12.58
C GLY A 29 9.64 -15.38 11.91
N PHE A 30 9.84 -15.38 10.58
CA PHE A 30 10.29 -14.19 9.87
C PHE A 30 9.21 -13.10 9.88
N LYS A 31 9.56 -11.85 10.20
CA LYS A 31 8.61 -10.75 10.37
C LYS A 31 8.58 -9.84 9.15
N GLY A 32 7.40 -9.41 8.75
CA GLY A 32 7.14 -8.54 7.61
C GLY A 32 7.18 -9.26 6.27
N GLY A 33 6.21 -8.95 5.41
CA GLY A 33 6.15 -9.41 4.02
C GLY A 33 6.64 -8.39 2.99
N VAL A 34 7.18 -7.26 3.45
CA VAL A 34 7.76 -6.19 2.62
C VAL A 34 9.04 -5.73 3.29
N HIS A 35 10.17 -5.82 2.57
CA HIS A 35 11.51 -5.52 3.11
C HIS A 35 12.30 -4.64 2.15
N ILE A 36 12.97 -3.62 2.67
CA ILE A 36 14.05 -2.93 1.97
C ILE A 36 15.34 -3.65 2.37
N VAL A 37 16.09 -4.16 1.40
CA VAL A 37 17.31 -4.94 1.63
C VAL A 37 18.39 -4.49 0.69
N LYS A 38 19.65 -4.66 1.10
CA LYS A 38 20.77 -4.47 0.18
C LYS A 38 20.69 -5.45 -0.98
N SER A 39 21.11 -5.03 -2.16
CA SER A 39 21.01 -5.82 -3.39
C SER A 39 21.65 -7.21 -3.31
N ASP A 40 22.74 -7.34 -2.54
CA ASP A 40 23.43 -8.61 -2.27
C ASP A 40 22.68 -9.53 -1.27
N GLN A 41 21.76 -8.99 -0.47
CA GLN A 41 20.97 -9.71 0.53
C GLN A 41 19.58 -10.14 0.02
N VAL A 42 19.24 -9.85 -1.24
CA VAL A 42 17.94 -10.19 -1.83
C VAL A 42 17.68 -11.70 -1.78
N ALA A 43 18.65 -12.52 -2.15
CA ALA A 43 18.50 -13.99 -2.16
C ALA A 43 18.24 -14.56 -0.75
N ALA A 44 19.04 -14.14 0.23
CA ALA A 44 18.88 -14.59 1.62
C ALA A 44 17.54 -14.17 2.23
N THR A 45 17.01 -13.01 1.83
CA THR A 45 15.67 -12.56 2.23
C THR A 45 14.59 -13.37 1.52
N ALA A 46 14.76 -13.62 0.22
CA ALA A 46 13.81 -14.38 -0.59
C ALA A 46 13.63 -15.82 -0.08
N GLU A 47 14.70 -16.49 0.35
CA GLU A 47 14.65 -17.85 0.93
C GLU A 47 13.79 -17.93 2.20
N LYS A 48 13.75 -16.86 3.00
CA LYS A 48 12.92 -16.79 4.21
C LYS A 48 11.44 -16.58 3.91
N MET A 49 11.10 -16.19 2.68
CA MET A 49 9.76 -15.78 2.27
C MET A 49 9.12 -16.77 1.29
N LEU A 50 9.84 -17.20 0.25
CA LEU A 50 9.33 -18.09 -0.79
C LEU A 50 9.00 -19.49 -0.25
N GLY A 51 7.84 -20.01 -0.64
CA GLY A 51 7.30 -21.28 -0.17
C GLY A 51 6.80 -21.25 1.28
N GLN A 52 6.92 -20.12 1.97
CA GLN A 52 6.47 -19.95 3.35
C GLN A 52 5.05 -19.40 3.41
N ILE A 53 4.44 -19.49 4.59
CA ILE A 53 3.08 -18.98 4.84
C ILE A 53 3.18 -17.64 5.58
N LEU A 54 2.67 -16.57 4.95
CA LEU A 54 2.56 -15.25 5.54
C LEU A 54 1.19 -15.10 6.23
N VAL A 55 1.21 -14.75 7.52
CA VAL A 55 0.03 -14.42 8.31
C VAL A 55 -0.08 -12.90 8.43
N THR A 56 -1.26 -12.35 8.14
CA THR A 56 -1.62 -10.94 8.29
C THR A 56 -2.94 -10.81 9.06
N LYS A 57 -3.31 -9.58 9.46
CA LYS A 57 -4.63 -9.27 10.05
C LYS A 57 -5.79 -9.78 9.16
N GLN A 58 -5.63 -9.71 7.84
CA GLN A 58 -6.68 -10.06 6.87
C GLN A 58 -6.74 -11.55 6.51
N THR A 59 -5.64 -12.30 6.66
CA THR A 59 -5.62 -13.74 6.34
C THR A 59 -6.06 -14.63 7.50
N GLY A 60 -6.11 -14.06 8.71
CA GLY A 60 -6.24 -14.83 9.95
C GLY A 60 -5.07 -15.80 10.17
N ALA A 61 -5.20 -16.65 11.20
CA ALA A 61 -4.13 -17.57 11.64
C ALA A 61 -3.70 -18.60 10.57
N GLN A 62 -4.56 -18.89 9.58
CA GLN A 62 -4.23 -19.79 8.49
C GLN A 62 -3.13 -19.24 7.59
N GLY A 63 -3.12 -17.91 7.36
CA GLY A 63 -2.18 -17.26 6.46
C GLY A 63 -2.41 -17.59 4.99
N LYS A 64 -1.49 -17.15 4.13
CA LYS A 64 -1.45 -17.50 2.71
C LYS A 64 -0.04 -17.90 2.28
N PRO A 65 0.12 -18.88 1.37
CA PRO A 65 1.43 -19.26 0.84
C PRO A 65 1.98 -18.13 -0.03
N VAL A 66 3.29 -17.88 0.09
CA VAL A 66 4.03 -16.92 -0.74
C VAL A 66 4.78 -17.69 -1.81
N ASN A 67 4.20 -17.79 -3.00
CA ASN A 67 4.79 -18.51 -4.14
C ASN A 67 5.58 -17.60 -5.09
N MET A 68 5.44 -16.28 -4.93
CA MET A 68 6.06 -15.28 -5.78
C MET A 68 6.47 -14.07 -4.94
N LEU A 69 7.62 -13.50 -5.28
CA LEU A 69 8.11 -12.23 -4.75
C LEU A 69 8.18 -11.22 -5.88
N TYR A 70 7.86 -9.97 -5.55
CA TYR A 70 8.04 -8.84 -6.44
C TYR A 70 9.21 -8.00 -5.94
N LEU A 71 10.22 -7.84 -6.79
CA LEU A 71 11.39 -7.01 -6.53
C LEU A 71 11.13 -5.64 -7.14
N CYS A 72 11.33 -4.58 -6.38
CA CYS A 72 11.16 -3.20 -6.84
C CYS A 72 12.40 -2.38 -6.54
N GLU A 73 12.64 -1.37 -7.36
CA GLU A 73 13.54 -0.28 -7.04
C GLU A 73 13.18 0.37 -5.69
N LYS A 74 14.18 0.76 -4.90
CA LYS A 74 13.94 1.57 -3.71
C LYS A 74 13.76 3.03 -4.16
N LEU A 75 12.61 3.60 -3.84
CA LEU A 75 12.35 5.03 -4.00
C LEU A 75 12.36 5.72 -2.63
N SER A 76 12.83 6.97 -2.60
CA SER A 76 12.72 7.82 -1.41
C SER A 76 11.27 8.25 -1.22
N LEU A 77 10.68 7.88 -0.09
CA LEU A 77 9.31 8.24 0.27
C LEU A 77 9.33 9.56 1.05
N VAL A 78 8.80 10.62 0.43
CA VAL A 78 8.68 11.95 1.04
C VAL A 78 7.39 12.06 1.85
N ASN A 79 6.30 11.52 1.31
CA ASN A 79 4.99 11.54 1.93
C ASN A 79 4.21 10.29 1.53
N GLU A 80 3.50 9.69 2.48
CA GLU A 80 2.61 8.54 2.24
C GLU A 80 1.17 8.97 2.47
N MET A 81 0.31 8.70 1.49
CA MET A 81 -1.09 9.07 1.48
C MET A 81 -1.96 7.86 1.14
N TYR A 82 -3.24 7.93 1.50
CA TYR A 82 -4.24 6.97 1.05
C TYR A 82 -5.12 7.60 -0.03
N PHE A 83 -5.36 6.87 -1.11
CA PHE A 83 -6.29 7.25 -2.16
C PHE A 83 -6.97 6.00 -2.71
N ALA A 84 -8.29 6.04 -2.82
CA ALA A 84 -9.09 4.98 -3.40
C ALA A 84 -10.28 5.57 -4.15
N ILE A 85 -10.67 4.89 -5.22
CA ILE A 85 -11.94 5.11 -5.92
C ILE A 85 -12.76 3.85 -5.75
N THR A 86 -13.99 4.00 -5.29
CA THR A 86 -14.91 2.88 -5.08
C THR A 86 -16.31 3.24 -5.55
N LEU A 87 -17.17 2.24 -5.74
CA LEU A 87 -18.59 2.48 -5.97
C LEU A 87 -19.29 2.52 -4.62
N ASP A 88 -19.81 3.70 -4.27
CA ASP A 88 -20.55 3.87 -3.03
C ASP A 88 -22.02 3.52 -3.22
N ARG A 89 -22.51 2.61 -2.36
CA ARG A 89 -23.90 2.16 -2.41
C ARG A 89 -24.90 3.23 -1.98
N LYS A 90 -24.48 4.19 -1.15
CA LYS A 90 -25.38 5.25 -0.66
C LYS A 90 -25.69 6.27 -1.75
N THR A 91 -24.66 6.67 -2.49
CA THR A 91 -24.77 7.62 -3.61
C THR A 91 -25.06 6.95 -4.95
N ALA A 92 -24.96 5.61 -5.02
CA ALA A 92 -25.10 4.83 -6.25
C ALA A 92 -24.14 5.28 -7.37
N GLY A 93 -22.96 5.80 -6.99
CA GLY A 93 -21.98 6.37 -7.91
C GLY A 93 -20.54 6.19 -7.42
N PRO A 94 -19.56 6.64 -8.22
CA PRO A 94 -18.17 6.63 -7.81
C PRO A 94 -17.93 7.56 -6.62
N LEU A 95 -17.09 7.12 -5.70
CA LEU A 95 -16.67 7.86 -4.52
C LEU A 95 -15.14 7.82 -4.44
N ILE A 96 -14.54 9.01 -4.36
CA ILE A 96 -13.13 9.13 -4.01
C ILE A 96 -13.02 9.18 -2.49
N ILE A 97 -12.15 8.33 -1.94
CA ILE A 97 -11.77 8.33 -0.52
C ILE A 97 -10.28 8.65 -0.46
N ALA A 98 -9.92 9.68 0.28
CA ALA A 98 -8.52 10.09 0.43
C ALA A 98 -8.18 10.36 1.89
N CYS A 99 -6.90 10.23 2.25
CA CYS A 99 -6.37 10.62 3.55
C CYS A 99 -4.94 11.12 3.40
N SER A 100 -4.63 12.24 4.03
CA SER A 100 -3.28 12.82 4.07
C SER A 100 -2.27 11.93 4.83
N LYS A 101 -2.75 10.91 5.55
CA LYS A 101 -1.93 9.80 6.07
C LYS A 101 -2.14 8.52 5.28
N GLY A 102 -1.04 7.89 4.91
CA GLY A 102 -0.98 6.58 4.24
C GLY A 102 -0.16 5.55 5.01
N GLY A 103 0.38 4.58 4.27
CA GLY A 103 1.28 3.54 4.81
C GLY A 103 0.58 2.38 5.54
N THR A 104 -0.72 2.48 5.82
CA THR A 104 -1.53 1.43 6.44
C THR A 104 -2.89 1.26 5.77
N SER A 105 -3.70 0.30 6.24
CA SER A 105 -5.04 0.06 5.71
C SER A 105 -6.02 1.18 6.05
N ILE A 106 -7.05 1.36 5.22
CA ILE A 106 -8.06 2.41 5.44
C ILE A 106 -8.88 2.17 6.70
N GLU A 107 -9.07 0.91 7.09
CA GLU A 107 -9.75 0.55 8.33
C GLU A 107 -8.99 1.06 9.54
N ASP A 108 -7.66 0.89 9.57
CA ASP A 108 -6.81 1.40 10.64
C ASP A 108 -6.78 2.95 10.64
N LEU A 109 -6.82 3.59 9.46
CA LEU A 109 -6.92 5.05 9.36
C LEU A 109 -8.28 5.57 9.84
N ALA A 110 -9.36 4.87 9.54
CA ALA A 110 -10.71 5.27 9.97
C ALA A 110 -10.90 5.15 11.49
N GLU A 111 -10.19 4.22 12.12
CA GLU A 111 -10.18 4.08 13.58
C GLU A 111 -9.33 5.16 14.26
N LYS A 112 -8.13 5.47 13.71
CA LYS A 112 -7.15 6.35 14.37
C LYS A 112 -7.26 7.83 13.98
N TYR A 113 -7.67 8.11 12.75
CA TYR A 113 -7.67 9.43 12.13
C TYR A 113 -8.94 9.66 11.29
N PRO A 114 -10.15 9.46 11.85
CA PRO A 114 -11.39 9.59 11.07
C PRO A 114 -11.54 10.97 10.42
N ASP A 115 -11.09 12.03 11.12
CA ASP A 115 -11.21 13.42 10.65
C ASP A 115 -10.26 13.77 9.48
N MET A 116 -9.25 12.93 9.23
CA MET A 116 -8.33 13.10 8.10
C MET A 116 -8.83 12.41 6.82
N ILE A 117 -9.92 11.64 6.91
CA ILE A 117 -10.50 10.94 5.77
C ILE A 117 -11.51 11.84 5.09
N ILE A 118 -11.22 12.17 3.83
CA ILE A 118 -12.15 12.88 2.96
C ILE A 118 -12.88 11.91 2.04
N LYS A 119 -14.11 12.28 1.70
CA LYS A 119 -15.01 11.53 0.83
C LYS A 119 -15.61 12.49 -0.18
N VAL A 120 -15.31 12.30 -1.45
CA VAL A 120 -15.78 13.16 -2.55
C VAL A 120 -16.60 12.32 -3.51
N PRO A 121 -17.95 12.36 -3.42
CA PRO A 121 -18.84 11.70 -4.36
C PRO A 121 -18.69 12.31 -5.75
N ILE A 122 -18.72 11.47 -6.79
CA ILE A 122 -18.59 11.88 -8.18
C ILE A 122 -19.89 11.58 -8.91
N ASP A 123 -20.39 12.56 -9.67
CA ASP A 123 -21.52 12.35 -10.55
C ASP A 123 -21.11 11.45 -11.74
N VAL A 124 -21.86 10.38 -11.97
CA VAL A 124 -21.49 9.37 -12.99
C VAL A 124 -21.69 9.87 -14.42
N PHE A 125 -22.58 10.84 -14.63
CA PHE A 125 -22.88 11.37 -15.97
C PHE A 125 -21.88 12.45 -16.39
N THR A 126 -21.46 13.28 -15.44
CA THR A 126 -20.51 14.37 -15.64
C THR A 126 -19.07 13.88 -15.53
N GLY A 127 -18.82 12.88 -14.69
CA GLY A 127 -17.47 12.45 -14.32
C GLY A 127 -16.82 13.37 -13.29
N ILE A 128 -15.52 13.18 -13.07
CA ILE A 128 -14.74 14.03 -12.16
C ILE A 128 -14.58 15.42 -12.76
N THR A 129 -14.84 16.45 -11.96
CA THR A 129 -14.60 17.86 -12.32
C THR A 129 -13.31 18.38 -11.69
N ASP A 130 -12.80 19.51 -12.20
CA ASP A 130 -11.64 20.18 -11.60
C ASP A 130 -11.90 20.58 -10.14
N ASP A 131 -13.13 21.01 -9.82
CA ASP A 131 -13.54 21.35 -8.45
C ASP A 131 -13.53 20.12 -7.53
N ASP A 132 -13.93 18.95 -8.03
CA ASP A 132 -13.87 17.71 -7.25
C ASP A 132 -12.42 17.26 -7.03
N ALA A 133 -11.57 17.37 -8.05
CA ALA A 133 -10.15 17.10 -7.93
C ALA A 133 -9.48 18.06 -6.94
N ALA A 134 -9.84 19.35 -6.96
CA ALA A 134 -9.34 20.36 -6.02
C ALA A 134 -9.70 20.01 -4.58
N LYS A 135 -10.96 19.63 -4.30
CA LYS A 135 -11.37 19.15 -2.96
C LYS A 135 -10.53 17.98 -2.47
N VAL A 136 -10.19 17.05 -3.36
CA VAL A 136 -9.34 15.89 -3.01
C VAL A 136 -7.93 16.35 -2.68
N VAL A 137 -7.32 17.18 -3.52
CA VAL A 137 -5.96 17.70 -3.34
C VAL A 137 -5.85 18.51 -2.05
N ASP A 138 -6.83 19.37 -1.77
CA ASP A 138 -6.88 20.18 -0.55
C ASP A 138 -6.95 19.30 0.69
N GLY A 139 -7.80 18.26 0.68
CA GLY A 139 -7.91 17.35 1.82
C GLY A 139 -6.73 16.37 1.97
N LEU A 140 -5.99 16.08 0.90
CA LEU A 140 -4.70 15.40 0.98
C LEU A 140 -3.60 16.29 1.56
N ALA A 141 -3.82 17.61 1.61
CA ALA A 141 -2.88 18.60 2.14
C ALA A 141 -1.47 18.39 1.57
N LEU A 142 -1.38 18.29 0.24
CA LEU A 142 -0.12 18.07 -0.46
C LEU A 142 0.89 19.15 -0.07
N LYS A 143 1.93 18.76 0.66
CA LYS A 143 3.13 19.59 0.78
C LYS A 143 3.80 19.58 -0.59
N THR A 144 4.18 20.76 -1.07
CA THR A 144 4.75 21.03 -2.40
C THR A 144 5.60 19.88 -2.91
N ALA A 145 5.41 19.52 -4.18
CA ALA A 145 6.17 18.46 -4.84
C ALA A 145 7.67 18.65 -4.61
N ASP A 146 8.30 17.69 -3.93
CA ASP A 146 9.74 17.51 -4.04
C ASP A 146 10.01 17.20 -5.51
N LYS A 147 10.59 18.17 -6.22
CA LYS A 147 11.18 17.98 -7.54
C LYS A 147 12.47 17.18 -7.41
#